data_AF-A0A5D3BZD6-F1
#
_entry.id   AF-A0A5D3BZD6-F1
#
_cell.length_a   1.000
_cell.length_b   1.000
_cell.length_c   1.000
_cell.angle_alpha   90.00
_cell.angle_beta   90.00
_cell.angle_gamma   90.00
#
_symmetry.space_group_name_H-M   'P 1'
#
loop_
_entity.id
_entity.type
_entity.pdbx_description
1 polymer ?
#
loop_
_entity_poly.entity_id
_entity_poly.type
_entity_poly.pdbx_seq_one_letter_code
_entity_poly.pdbx_strand_id
1 'polypeptide(L)'
;MYSQGLNMSPYELMGTRTARVSEGRYVSSGFKRKRGGQAADSGNVLRTAIKYGNEQLNRIAEWPVLQHQDINQTRQEVVRQLEAIPELTLMDRCRLMRMLMRNIDDIKAFLEVPDNMKYPYCSIILQENR
;
A
#
# COMPACT_ATOMS: atom_id res chain seq x y z
N MET A 1 -41.72 28.69 10.99
CA MET A 1 -42.72 28.22 11.97
C MET A 1 -42.92 26.73 11.68
N TYR A 2 -42.33 25.84 12.49
CA TYR A 2 -43.00 25.02 13.54
C TYR A 2 -44.26 24.34 12.99
N SER A 3 -44.43 23.01 13.05
CA SER A 3 -44.27 22.09 14.20
C SER A 3 -44.22 20.64 13.67
N GLN A 4 -43.34 19.77 14.16
CA GLN A 4 -43.47 18.94 15.38
C GLN A 4 -44.53 17.84 15.24
N GLY A 5 -44.06 16.60 15.35
CA GLY A 5 -44.78 15.39 14.99
C GLY A 5 -45.89 14.94 15.93
N LEU A 6 -46.57 13.87 15.48
CA LEU A 6 -47.26 12.92 16.33
C LEU A 6 -46.93 11.50 15.87
N ASN A 7 -46.86 10.64 16.88
CA ASN A 7 -46.13 9.40 16.97
C ASN A 7 -47.13 8.26 17.20
N MET A 8 -46.98 7.14 16.47
CA MET A 8 -47.43 5.76 16.79
C MET A 8 -48.95 5.48 16.77
N SER A 9 -49.43 4.27 16.44
CA SER A 9 -49.07 2.97 17.06
C SER A 9 -49.51 1.73 16.23
N PRO A 10 -48.86 0.56 16.39
CA PRO A 10 -49.15 -0.69 15.68
C PRO A 10 -49.97 -1.67 16.53
N TYR A 11 -51.23 -1.95 16.16
CA TYR A 11 -51.97 -3.22 16.25
C TYR A 11 -53.47 -2.94 16.06
N GLU A 12 -54.23 -3.99 15.75
CA GLU A 12 -55.66 -4.04 15.35
C GLU A 12 -55.84 -3.98 13.82
N LEU A 13 -56.30 -5.01 13.13
CA LEU A 13 -57.28 -6.00 13.52
C LEU A 13 -57.19 -7.21 12.58
N MET A 14 -57.11 -8.40 13.16
CA MET A 14 -57.22 -9.69 12.48
C MET A 14 -58.53 -9.76 11.66
N GLY A 15 -58.40 -9.87 10.34
CA GLY A 15 -59.53 -10.11 9.43
C GLY A 15 -59.35 -11.40 8.65
N THR A 16 -59.73 -12.52 9.25
CA THR A 16 -59.83 -13.83 8.60
C THR A 16 -60.85 -13.79 7.45
N ARG A 17 -60.41 -14.06 6.20
CA ARG A 17 -61.30 -14.68 5.20
C ARG A 17 -60.51 -15.48 4.17
N THR A 18 -60.57 -16.79 4.35
CA THR A 18 -60.20 -17.83 3.38
C THR A 18 -61.07 -17.72 2.12
N ALA A 19 -60.42 -17.74 0.95
CA ALA A 19 -60.77 -18.53 -0.24
C ALA A 19 -60.17 -17.89 -1.50
N ARG A 20 -59.25 -18.61 -2.16
CA ARG A 20 -59.32 -19.03 -3.58
C ARG A 20 -57.93 -19.30 -4.14
N VAL A 21 -57.69 -20.58 -4.39
CA VAL A 21 -56.98 -21.18 -5.53
C VAL A 21 -56.12 -20.23 -6.36
N SER A 22 -54.81 -20.43 -6.30
CA SER A 22 -53.96 -20.37 -7.50
C SER A 22 -52.83 -21.38 -7.31
N GLU A 23 -52.94 -22.47 -8.06
CA GLU A 23 -51.99 -23.56 -8.16
C GLU A 23 -50.77 -23.08 -8.96
N GLY A 24 -50.00 -22.19 -8.34
CA GLY A 24 -48.72 -21.73 -8.87
C GLY A 24 -47.69 -22.83 -8.68
N ARG A 25 -47.52 -23.68 -9.71
CA ARG A 25 -46.40 -24.62 -9.80
C ARG A 25 -45.08 -23.86 -9.73
N TYR A 26 -44.55 -23.69 -8.53
CA TYR A 26 -43.13 -23.42 -8.31
C TYR A 26 -42.38 -24.67 -8.73
N VAL A 27 -42.06 -24.77 -10.03
CA VAL A 27 -41.02 -25.69 -10.49
C VAL A 27 -39.73 -25.13 -9.93
N SER A 28 -39.33 -25.62 -8.76
CA SER A 28 -37.96 -25.46 -8.30
C SER A 28 -37.09 -26.14 -9.33
N SER A 29 -36.32 -25.35 -10.07
CA SER A 29 -35.21 -25.88 -10.84
C SER A 29 -34.20 -26.36 -9.81
N GLY A 30 -34.32 -27.63 -9.44
CA GLY A 30 -33.34 -28.29 -8.58
C GLY A 30 -31.98 -28.10 -9.21
N PHE A 31 -31.14 -27.27 -8.59
CA PHE A 31 -29.74 -27.11 -8.97
C PHE A 31 -29.06 -28.46 -8.70
N LYS A 32 -29.16 -29.36 -9.68
CA LYS A 32 -28.50 -30.66 -9.67
C LYS A 32 -27.01 -30.40 -9.71
N ARG A 33 -26.37 -30.40 -8.54
CA ARG A 33 -24.92 -30.46 -8.43
C ARG A 33 -24.47 -31.77 -9.06
N LYS A 34 -23.89 -31.68 -10.25
CA LYS A 34 -23.23 -32.78 -10.94
C LYS A 34 -22.01 -33.17 -10.10
N ARG A 35 -22.15 -34.19 -9.25
CA ARG A 35 -21.03 -34.81 -8.52
C ARG A 35 -20.38 -35.79 -9.50
N GLY A 36 -19.50 -35.27 -10.36
CA GLY A 36 -18.87 -36.07 -11.41
C GLY A 36 -17.51 -35.51 -11.79
N GLY A 37 -16.48 -35.97 -11.08
CA GLY A 37 -15.12 -36.15 -11.61
C GLY A 37 -14.30 -34.90 -11.91
N GLN A 38 -13.70 -34.29 -10.90
CA GLN A 38 -12.46 -33.49 -11.03
C GLN A 38 -11.84 -33.18 -9.64
N ALA A 39 -11.81 -34.17 -8.72
CA ALA A 39 -11.15 -33.99 -7.43
C ALA A 39 -9.61 -33.86 -7.56
N ALA A 40 -9.03 -34.40 -8.63
CA ALA A 40 -7.59 -34.33 -8.89
C ALA A 40 -7.12 -32.96 -9.43
N ASP A 41 -7.98 -32.25 -10.17
CA ASP A 41 -7.67 -30.95 -10.80
C ASP A 41 -7.90 -29.78 -9.83
N SER A 42 -8.98 -29.83 -9.04
CA SER A 42 -9.29 -28.79 -8.04
C SER A 42 -8.23 -28.65 -6.94
N GLY A 43 -7.62 -29.76 -6.52
CA GLY A 43 -6.50 -29.76 -5.56
C GLY A 43 -5.25 -29.08 -6.11
N ASN A 44 -4.96 -29.25 -7.41
CA ASN A 44 -3.81 -28.63 -8.05
C ASN A 44 -4.03 -27.11 -8.26
N VAL A 45 -5.26 -26.71 -8.59
CA VAL A 45 -5.65 -25.29 -8.66
C VAL A 45 -5.53 -24.63 -7.30
N LEU A 46 -6.05 -25.25 -6.23
CA LEU A 46 -5.94 -24.73 -4.86
C LEU A 46 -4.47 -24.62 -4.41
N ARG A 47 -3.68 -25.67 -4.67
CA ARG A 47 -2.24 -25.67 -4.34
C ARG A 47 -1.49 -24.56 -5.05
N THR A 48 -1.80 -24.33 -6.33
CA THR A 48 -1.18 -23.26 -7.12
C THR A 48 -1.60 -21.88 -6.61
N ALA A 49 -2.87 -21.70 -6.26
CA ALA A 49 -3.38 -20.45 -5.68
C ALA A 49 -2.74 -20.13 -4.32
N ILE A 50 -2.57 -21.14 -3.45
CA ILE A 50 -1.86 -20.97 -2.16
C ILE A 50 -0.40 -20.60 -2.39
N LYS A 51 0.29 -21.30 -3.31
CA LYS A 51 1.68 -20.99 -3.64
C LYS A 51 1.83 -19.55 -4.12
N TYR A 52 0.98 -19.13 -5.06
CA TYR A 52 0.97 -17.76 -5.55
C TYR A 52 0.68 -16.76 -4.42
N GLY A 53 -0.32 -17.01 -3.58
CA GLY A 53 -0.65 -16.17 -2.43
C GLY A 53 0.54 -16.02 -1.47
N ASN A 54 1.25 -17.10 -1.17
CA ASN A 54 2.44 -17.08 -0.32
C ASN A 54 3.59 -16.28 -0.96
N GLU A 55 3.79 -16.38 -2.28
CA GLU A 55 4.80 -15.57 -2.97
C GLU A 55 4.49 -14.06 -2.89
N GLN A 56 3.21 -13.68 -3.03
CA GLN A 56 2.78 -12.28 -2.87
C GLN A 56 2.97 -11.80 -1.42
N LEU A 57 2.57 -12.61 -0.44
CA LEU A 57 2.77 -12.30 0.98
C LEU A 57 4.26 -12.17 1.32
N ASN A 58 5.11 -13.01 0.74
CA ASN A 58 6.55 -12.93 0.94
C ASN A 58 7.12 -11.62 0.38
N ARG A 59 6.68 -11.17 -0.81
CA ARG A 59 7.07 -9.86 -1.36
C ARG A 59 6.63 -8.70 -0.46
N ILE A 60 5.43 -8.77 0.12
CA ILE A 60 4.94 -7.76 1.07
C ILE A 60 5.79 -7.75 2.34
N ALA A 61 6.13 -8.93 2.86
CA ALA A 61 6.96 -9.06 4.05
C ALA A 61 8.41 -8.58 3.82
N GLU A 62 8.96 -8.78 2.63
CA GLU A 62 10.33 -8.38 2.26
C GLU A 62 10.45 -6.89 1.91
N TRP A 63 9.38 -6.25 1.44
CA TRP A 63 9.40 -4.86 0.99
C TRP A 63 10.05 -3.88 1.98
N PRO A 64 9.74 -3.89 3.29
CA PRO A 64 10.37 -2.96 4.24
C PRO A 64 11.87 -3.18 4.39
N VAL A 65 12.33 -4.43 4.30
CA VAL A 65 13.76 -4.79 4.40
C VAL A 65 14.51 -4.27 3.17
N LEU A 66 13.95 -4.50 1.99
CA LEU A 66 14.51 -4.02 0.73
C LEU A 66 14.57 -2.49 0.68
N GLN A 67 13.49 -1.82 1.08
CA GLN A 67 13.45 -0.35 1.19
C GLN A 67 14.52 0.19 2.16
N HIS A 68 14.64 -0.42 3.33
CA HIS A 68 15.63 0.00 4.31
C HIS A 68 17.07 -0.20 3.82
N GLN A 69 17.34 -1.31 3.12
CA GLN A 69 18.64 -1.56 2.49
C GLN A 69 18.95 -0.52 1.41
N ASP A 70 17.98 -0.22 0.54
CA ASP A 70 18.11 0.80 -0.51
C ASP A 70 18.42 2.19 0.08
N ILE A 71 17.69 2.60 1.13
CA ILE A 71 17.96 3.86 1.84
C ILE A 71 19.37 3.87 2.42
N ASN A 72 19.81 2.79 3.06
CA ASN A 72 21.15 2.73 3.62
C ASN A 72 22.23 2.78 2.55
N GLN A 73 22.04 2.08 1.43
CA GLN A 73 22.95 2.15 0.30
C GLN A 73 23.03 3.58 -0.26
N THR A 74 21.89 4.23 -0.42
CA THR A 74 21.80 5.61 -0.90
C THR A 74 22.54 6.58 0.06
N ARG A 75 22.37 6.40 1.37
CA ARG A 75 23.11 7.17 2.40
C ARG A 75 24.62 6.97 2.30
N GLN A 76 25.08 5.73 2.15
CA GLN A 76 26.51 5.44 2.01
C GLN A 76 27.11 6.07 0.75
N GLU A 77 26.37 6.04 -0.35
CA GLU A 77 26.82 6.65 -1.61
C GLU A 77 26.98 8.17 -1.50
N VAL A 78 26.06 8.86 -0.80
CA VAL A 78 26.21 10.28 -0.51
C VAL A 78 27.46 10.57 0.31
N VAL A 79 27.73 9.76 1.35
CA VAL A 79 28.96 9.92 2.15
C VAL A 79 30.20 9.78 1.28
N ARG A 80 30.26 8.73 0.46
CA ARG A 80 31.37 8.48 -0.48
C ARG A 80 31.59 9.66 -1.42
N GLN A 81 30.53 10.25 -1.96
CA GLN A 81 30.63 11.38 -2.88
C GLN A 81 31.03 12.68 -2.17
N LEU A 82 30.56 12.93 -0.95
CA LEU A 82 31.01 14.08 -0.14
C LEU A 82 32.49 13.95 0.25
N GLU A 83 32.96 12.74 0.54
CA GLU A 83 34.37 12.46 0.79
C GLU A 83 35.24 12.66 -0.46
N ALA A 84 34.70 12.37 -1.65
CA ALA A 84 35.39 12.52 -2.92
C ALA A 84 35.58 13.98 -3.37
N ILE A 85 34.86 14.95 -2.79
CA ILE A 85 34.99 16.38 -3.12
C ILE A 85 36.13 16.97 -2.27
N PRO A 86 37.31 17.27 -2.82
CA PRO A 86 38.47 17.71 -2.03
C PRO A 86 38.30 19.11 -1.42
N GLU A 87 37.48 19.98 -2.03
CA GLU A 87 37.30 21.38 -1.61
C GLU A 87 36.44 21.52 -0.35
N LEU A 88 35.72 20.49 0.07
CA LEU A 88 34.96 20.50 1.31
C LEU A 88 35.89 20.33 2.52
N THR A 89 35.65 21.06 3.60
CA THR A 89 36.31 20.77 4.88
C THR A 89 35.63 19.60 5.60
N LEU A 90 36.26 19.01 6.62
CA LEU A 90 35.61 18.00 7.47
C LEU A 90 34.32 18.55 8.11
N MET A 91 34.34 19.82 8.52
CA MET A 91 33.18 20.49 9.11
C MET A 91 32.03 20.62 8.10
N ASP A 92 32.35 21.00 6.87
CA ASP A 92 31.36 21.11 5.79
C ASP A 92 30.72 19.76 5.48
N ARG A 93 31.53 18.69 5.40
CA ARG A 93 31.03 17.32 5.22
C ARG A 93 30.09 16.91 6.35
N CYS A 94 30.45 17.15 7.61
CA CYS A 94 29.59 16.85 8.75
C CYS A 94 28.26 17.62 8.71
N ARG A 95 28.30 18.90 8.32
CA ARG A 95 27.10 19.73 8.19
C ARG A 95 26.20 19.25 7.05
N LEU A 96 26.78 18.98 5.89
CA LEU A 96 26.05 18.44 4.73
C LEU A 96 25.42 17.09 5.03
N MET A 97 26.16 16.17 5.67
CA MET A 97 25.58 14.91 6.15
C MET A 97 24.40 15.15 7.09
N ARG A 98 24.52 16.08 8.05
CA ARG A 98 23.41 16.39 8.96
C ARG A 98 22.18 16.98 8.27
N MET A 99 22.36 17.71 7.16
CA MET A 99 21.26 18.29 6.38
C MET A 99 20.62 17.24 5.48
N LEU A 100 21.41 16.64 4.58
CA LEU A 100 20.94 15.68 3.59
C LEU A 100 20.31 14.44 4.24
N MET A 101 20.88 13.93 5.33
CA MET A 101 20.38 12.68 5.95
C MET A 101 19.00 12.81 6.61
N ARG A 102 18.42 14.02 6.70
CA ARG A 102 17.09 14.25 7.28
C ARG A 102 15.95 13.81 6.36
N ASN A 103 16.15 13.89 5.06
CA ASN A 103 15.11 13.60 4.08
C ASN A 103 15.68 12.75 2.93
N ILE A 104 14.93 11.71 2.55
CA ILE A 104 15.31 10.87 1.42
C ILE A 104 15.31 11.64 0.09
N ASP A 105 14.44 12.64 -0.04
CA ASP A 105 14.37 13.45 -1.26
C ASP A 105 15.60 14.34 -1.41
N ASP A 106 16.13 14.88 -0.30
CA ASP A 106 17.38 15.67 -0.32
C ASP A 106 18.58 14.79 -0.71
N ILE A 107 18.62 13.56 -0.20
CA ILE A 107 19.63 12.56 -0.57
C ILE A 107 19.55 12.29 -2.09
N LYS A 108 18.35 12.04 -2.62
CA LYS A 108 18.15 11.77 -4.05
C LYS A 108 18.53 12.98 -4.92
N ALA A 109 18.07 14.17 -4.55
CA ALA A 109 18.40 15.41 -5.25
C ALA A 109 19.91 15.62 -5.34
N PHE A 110 20.66 15.38 -4.26
CA PHE A 110 22.12 15.46 -4.27
C PHE A 110 22.77 14.44 -5.22
N LEU A 111 22.28 13.20 -5.26
CA LEU A 111 22.82 12.16 -6.14
C LEU A 111 22.56 12.45 -7.63
N GLU A 112 21.49 13.16 -7.96
CA GLU A 112 21.16 13.58 -9.32
C GLU A 112 22.06 14.73 -9.83
N VAL A 113 22.73 15.47 -8.93
CA VAL A 113 23.66 16.53 -9.33
C VAL A 113 24.87 15.92 -10.04
N PRO A 114 25.27 16.40 -11.22
CA PRO A 114 26.50 15.98 -11.89
C PRO A 114 27.75 16.24 -11.05
N ASP A 115 28.75 15.36 -11.09
CA ASP A 115 29.96 15.45 -10.26
C ASP A 115 30.67 16.81 -10.35
N ASN A 116 30.75 17.40 -11.54
CA ASN A 116 31.36 18.71 -11.76
C ASN A 116 30.59 19.88 -11.11
N MET A 117 29.33 19.68 -10.74
CA MET A 117 28.47 20.68 -10.10
C MET A 117 28.28 20.43 -8.60
N LYS A 118 28.77 19.31 -8.05
CA LYS A 118 28.56 18.95 -6.65
C LYS A 118 29.15 19.95 -5.68
N TYR A 119 30.37 20.42 -5.92
CA TYR A 119 30.98 21.41 -5.04
C TYR A 119 30.22 22.76 -5.02
N PRO A 120 29.88 23.38 -6.17
CA PRO A 120 29.01 24.56 -6.18
C PRO A 120 27.66 24.33 -5.49
N TYR A 121 27.03 23.17 -5.73
CA TYR A 121 25.77 22.80 -5.11
C TYR A 121 25.88 22.72 -3.58
N CYS A 122 26.89 22.02 -3.06
CA CYS A 122 27.18 21.95 -1.62
C CYS A 122 27.44 23.33 -1.01
N SER A 123 28.14 24.20 -1.74
CA SER A 123 28.45 25.56 -1.29
C SER A 123 27.19 26.40 -1.12
N ILE A 124 26.23 26.29 -2.04
CA ILE A 124 24.93 26.97 -1.94
C ILE A 124 24.16 26.47 -0.71
N ILE A 125 24.05 25.15 -0.53
CA ILE A 125 23.34 24.57 0.63
C ILE A 125 23.94 25.08 1.95
N LEU A 126 25.28 25.12 2.05
CA LEU A 126 25.97 25.58 3.24
C LEU A 126 25.80 27.09 3.50
N GLN A 127 25.65 27.89 2.45
CA GLN A 127 25.42 29.34 2.57
C GLN A 127 24.00 29.67 3.00
N GLU A 128 23.00 28.96 2.48
CA GLU A 128 21.59 29.18 2.82
C GLU A 128 21.27 28.80 4.27
N ASN A 129 22.06 27.91 4.87
CA ASN A 129 21.83 27.35 6.20
C ASN A 129 22.87 27.83 7.24
N ARG A 130 23.36 29.06 7.10
CA ARG A 130 24.44 29.63 7.92
C ARG A 130 23.98 30.18 9.26
#